data_AF-A0A930WBN9-F1
#
_entry.id   AF-A0A930WBN9-F1
#
_cell.length_a   1.000
_cell.length_b   1.000
_cell.length_c   1.000
_cell.angle_alpha   90.00
_cell.angle_beta   90.00
_cell.angle_gamma   90.00
#
_symmetry.space_group_name_H-M   'P 1'
#
loop_
_entity.id
_entity.type
_entity.pdbx_description
1 polymer ?
#
loop_
_entity_poly.entity_id
_entity_poly.type
_entity_poly.pdbx_seq_one_letter_code
_entity_poly.pdbx_strand_id
1 'polypeptide(L)'
;MDRYHGPLITNEVSLGYIKFFPWLMLPFTAFLYFVAGHDDPIGIIKVLFLSATVINIVSALFGLFTPLINRFKSLTYILVALVVWTVTLTFTFIFLLMVTDDKTPFSALKLYESKLTLFYVIPIVLLFIVMTVIYAWYYLPQNQGKIWKINRWETYEGNSKKKELLFNIAKVLGFILLVIAVITDYIQIIFGFFSGALMAFAFPAVLVDAIYAAIYIKDHPDYEEL
;
A
#
# COMPACT_ATOMS: atom_id res chain seq x y z
N MET A 1 2.51 25.00 -14.36
CA MET A 1 3.06 24.75 -13.01
C MET A 1 2.83 23.28 -12.74
N ASP A 2 3.89 22.56 -12.39
CA ASP A 2 3.77 21.12 -12.09
C ASP A 2 3.11 20.95 -10.73
N ARG A 3 2.25 19.94 -10.59
CA ARG A 3 1.51 19.70 -9.36
C ARG A 3 2.48 19.09 -8.35
N TYR A 4 2.41 19.57 -7.11
CA TYR A 4 3.24 19.00 -6.06
C TYR A 4 2.88 17.53 -5.81
N HIS A 5 3.89 16.66 -5.86
CA HIS A 5 3.82 15.27 -5.45
C HIS A 5 4.73 15.05 -4.24
N GLY A 6 4.31 14.16 -3.35
CA GLY A 6 4.93 13.93 -2.06
C GLY A 6 6.39 13.43 -2.15
N PRO A 7 7.15 13.50 -1.05
CA PRO A 7 8.61 13.31 -1.04
C PRO A 7 9.09 11.87 -1.29
N LEU A 8 8.19 10.88 -1.36
CA LEU A 8 8.54 9.47 -1.57
C LEU A 8 8.40 9.05 -3.04
N ILE A 9 7.45 9.62 -3.77
CA ILE A 9 7.19 9.27 -5.16
C ILE A 9 8.01 10.19 -6.07
N THR A 10 8.55 9.63 -7.15
CA THR A 10 9.39 10.38 -8.11
C THR A 10 8.57 11.07 -9.19
N ASN A 11 7.38 10.54 -9.44
CA ASN A 11 6.44 11.03 -10.43
C ASN A 11 5.07 11.13 -9.78
N GLU A 12 4.25 12.01 -10.31
CA GLU A 12 2.86 12.15 -9.91
C GLU A 12 2.03 10.90 -10.29
N VAL A 13 0.99 10.62 -9.52
CA VAL A 13 -0.02 9.64 -9.89
C VAL A 13 -0.69 10.07 -11.19
N SER A 14 -0.79 9.12 -12.12
CA SER A 14 -1.45 9.32 -13.41
C SER A 14 -2.87 8.78 -13.41
N LEU A 15 -3.76 9.48 -14.11
CA LEU A 15 -5.10 9.04 -14.50
C LEU A 15 -5.07 7.67 -15.18
N GLY A 16 -3.98 7.34 -15.89
CA GLY A 16 -3.80 6.06 -16.57
C GLY A 16 -3.86 4.84 -15.64
N TYR A 17 -3.61 5.01 -14.34
CA TYR A 17 -3.65 3.91 -13.37
C TYR A 17 -5.03 3.22 -13.32
N ILE A 18 -6.11 3.97 -13.57
CA ILE A 18 -7.47 3.44 -13.63
C ILE A 18 -7.67 2.42 -14.77
N LYS A 19 -6.83 2.45 -15.80
CA LYS A 19 -6.95 1.56 -16.97
C LYS A 19 -6.33 0.19 -16.75
N PHE A 20 -5.41 0.06 -15.80
CA PHE A 20 -4.62 -1.15 -15.61
C PHE A 20 -4.85 -1.80 -14.24
N PHE A 21 -4.65 -1.05 -13.16
CA PHE A 21 -4.66 -1.62 -11.80
C PHE A 21 -5.99 -2.29 -11.42
N PRO A 22 -7.17 -1.74 -11.76
CA PRO A 22 -8.42 -2.40 -11.44
C PRO A 22 -8.52 -3.80 -12.06
N TRP A 23 -8.17 -3.93 -13.33
CA TRP A 23 -8.15 -5.22 -14.04
C TRP A 23 -7.15 -6.20 -13.43
N LEU A 24 -5.97 -5.71 -13.04
CA LEU A 24 -4.97 -6.53 -12.36
C LEU A 24 -5.48 -7.05 -11.02
N MET A 25 -6.18 -6.23 -10.23
CA MET A 25 -6.61 -6.56 -8.88
C MET A 25 -7.90 -7.38 -8.80
N LEU A 26 -8.75 -7.35 -9.82
CA LEU A 26 -9.99 -8.13 -9.88
C LEU A 26 -9.83 -9.63 -9.56
N PRO A 27 -8.92 -10.39 -10.21
CA PRO A 27 -8.78 -11.81 -9.91
C PRO A 27 -8.37 -12.06 -8.46
N PHE A 28 -7.48 -11.24 -7.90
CA PHE A 28 -7.02 -11.41 -6.51
C PHE A 28 -8.13 -11.09 -5.50
N THR A 29 -8.82 -9.96 -5.69
CA THR A 29 -9.90 -9.55 -4.77
C THR A 29 -11.10 -10.49 -4.82
N ALA A 30 -11.47 -10.97 -6.01
CA ALA A 30 -12.51 -11.98 -6.17
C ALA A 30 -12.09 -13.33 -5.57
N PHE A 31 -10.85 -13.77 -5.82
CA PHE A 31 -10.33 -15.02 -5.25
C PHE A 31 -10.35 -14.98 -3.72
N LEU A 32 -9.87 -13.89 -3.11
CA LEU A 32 -9.86 -13.74 -1.65
C LEU A 32 -11.27 -13.63 -1.06
N TYR A 33 -12.22 -13.03 -1.77
CA TYR A 33 -13.63 -13.04 -1.34
C TYR A 33 -14.17 -14.47 -1.17
N PHE A 34 -13.92 -15.36 -2.13
CA PHE A 34 -14.42 -16.73 -2.08
C PHE A 34 -13.60 -17.65 -1.16
N VAL A 35 -12.27 -17.59 -1.26
CA VAL A 35 -11.37 -18.52 -0.57
C VAL A 35 -11.12 -18.07 0.86
N ALA A 36 -10.63 -16.85 1.06
CA ALA A 36 -10.36 -16.36 2.41
C ALA A 36 -11.64 -16.06 3.18
N GLY A 37 -12.73 -15.71 2.49
CA GLY A 37 -14.05 -15.56 3.08
C GLY A 37 -14.79 -16.87 3.37
N HIS A 38 -14.22 -18.04 3.06
CA HIS A 38 -14.83 -19.32 3.42
C HIS A 38 -14.86 -19.49 4.95
N ASP A 39 -15.98 -19.99 5.49
CA ASP A 39 -16.22 -20.10 6.94
C ASP A 39 -15.91 -18.80 7.70
N ASP A 40 -16.46 -17.68 7.20
CA ASP A 40 -16.40 -16.37 7.85
C ASP A 40 -17.67 -16.11 8.69
N PRO A 41 -17.72 -16.53 9.97
CA PRO A 41 -18.89 -16.36 10.82
C PRO A 41 -19.16 -14.89 11.18
N ILE A 42 -18.14 -14.03 11.14
CA ILE A 42 -18.24 -12.61 11.49
C ILE A 42 -18.60 -11.78 10.25
N GLY A 43 -18.21 -12.24 9.07
CA GLY A 43 -18.46 -11.60 7.78
C GLY A 43 -17.47 -10.49 7.42
N ILE A 44 -16.46 -10.21 8.26
CA ILE A 44 -15.54 -9.07 8.06
C ILE A 44 -14.69 -9.30 6.80
N ILE A 45 -14.15 -10.50 6.60
CA ILE A 45 -13.28 -10.81 5.45
C ILE A 45 -14.11 -10.77 4.17
N LYS A 46 -15.31 -11.34 4.18
CA LYS A 46 -16.24 -11.26 3.04
C LYS A 46 -16.60 -9.83 2.69
N VAL A 47 -16.97 -9.00 3.66
CA VAL A 47 -17.36 -7.60 3.40
C VAL A 47 -16.18 -6.79 2.86
N LEU A 48 -14.98 -6.97 3.42
CA LEU A 48 -13.77 -6.30 2.94
C LEU A 48 -13.47 -6.64 1.49
N PHE A 49 -13.40 -7.93 1.14
CA PHE A 49 -13.06 -8.33 -0.23
C PHE A 49 -14.19 -8.16 -1.23
N LEU A 50 -15.45 -8.19 -0.79
CA LEU A 50 -16.58 -7.80 -1.63
C LEU A 50 -16.47 -6.33 -2.01
N SER A 51 -16.21 -5.46 -1.03
CA SER A 51 -16.04 -4.02 -1.25
C SER A 51 -14.87 -3.74 -2.20
N ALA A 52 -13.72 -4.40 -1.98
CA ALA A 52 -12.57 -4.29 -2.87
C ALA A 52 -12.86 -4.79 -4.29
N THR A 53 -13.61 -5.89 -4.43
CA THR A 53 -14.02 -6.43 -5.74
C THR A 53 -14.93 -5.43 -6.46
N VAL A 54 -15.96 -4.90 -5.77
CA VAL A 54 -16.89 -3.91 -6.33
C VAL A 54 -16.15 -2.64 -6.76
N ILE A 55 -15.25 -2.11 -5.93
CA ILE A 55 -14.41 -0.96 -6.28
C ILE A 55 -13.63 -1.23 -7.57
N ASN A 56 -12.98 -2.40 -7.68
CA ASN A 56 -12.22 -2.73 -8.88
C ASN A 56 -13.11 -2.93 -10.11
N ILE A 57 -14.32 -3.50 -9.99
CA ILE A 57 -15.26 -3.63 -11.11
C ILE A 57 -15.69 -2.24 -11.58
N VAL A 58 -16.14 -1.38 -10.67
CA VAL A 58 -16.60 -0.02 -10.99
C VAL A 58 -15.48 0.77 -11.65
N SER A 59 -14.28 0.73 -11.07
CA SER A 59 -13.09 1.40 -11.60
C SER A 59 -12.66 0.86 -12.95
N ALA A 60 -12.68 -0.47 -13.16
CA ALA A 60 -12.34 -1.10 -14.42
C ALA A 60 -13.32 -0.67 -15.53
N LEU A 61 -14.62 -0.72 -15.26
CA LEU A 61 -15.67 -0.31 -16.21
C LEU A 61 -15.57 1.18 -16.52
N PHE A 62 -15.35 2.02 -15.51
CA PHE A 62 -15.11 3.46 -15.69
C PHE A 62 -13.86 3.71 -16.56
N GLY A 63 -12.79 2.94 -16.32
CA GLY A 63 -11.52 3.04 -17.01
C GLY A 63 -11.56 2.73 -18.51
N LEU A 64 -12.60 2.03 -19.00
CA LEU A 64 -12.78 1.74 -20.42
C LEU A 64 -13.08 3.00 -21.26
N PHE A 65 -13.66 4.03 -20.64
CA PHE A 65 -14.11 5.22 -21.34
C PHE A 65 -13.14 6.39 -21.16
N THR A 66 -12.16 6.52 -22.06
CA THR A 66 -11.22 7.66 -22.07
C THR A 66 -11.91 9.04 -22.03
N PRO A 67 -13.04 9.28 -22.74
CA PRO A 67 -13.77 10.53 -22.61
C PRO A 67 -14.32 10.78 -21.19
N LEU A 68 -14.72 9.73 -20.49
CA LEU A 68 -15.25 9.82 -19.12
C LEU A 68 -14.14 10.17 -18.13
N ILE A 69 -12.98 9.53 -18.27
CA ILE A 69 -11.77 9.84 -17.49
C ILE A 69 -11.40 11.32 -17.63
N ASN A 70 -11.32 11.82 -18.87
CA ASN A 70 -10.90 13.19 -19.13
C ASN A 70 -11.96 14.22 -18.72
N ARG A 71 -13.25 13.85 -18.75
CA ARG A 71 -14.35 14.72 -18.31
C ARG A 71 -14.45 14.79 -16.78
N PHE A 72 -14.21 13.68 -16.09
CA PHE A 72 -14.33 13.57 -14.64
C PHE A 72 -12.97 13.24 -14.00
N LYS A 73 -11.95 14.05 -14.31
CA LYS A 73 -10.58 13.85 -13.81
C LYS A 73 -10.54 13.72 -12.29
N SER A 74 -11.16 14.64 -11.56
CA SER A 74 -11.21 14.61 -10.08
C SER A 74 -11.81 13.30 -9.54
N LEU A 75 -12.94 12.84 -10.09
CA LEU A 75 -13.53 11.54 -9.74
C LEU A 75 -12.60 10.38 -10.09
N THR A 76 -11.93 10.45 -11.24
CA THR A 76 -10.98 9.41 -11.66
C THR A 76 -9.84 9.28 -10.65
N TYR A 77 -9.31 10.38 -10.16
CA TYR A 77 -8.28 10.36 -9.11
C TYR A 77 -8.77 9.77 -7.79
N ILE A 78 -10.02 10.05 -7.38
CA ILE A 78 -10.63 9.39 -6.23
C ILE A 78 -10.77 7.88 -6.47
N LEU A 79 -11.19 7.45 -7.66
CA LEU A 79 -11.25 6.03 -8.01
C LEU A 79 -9.85 5.39 -8.01
N VAL A 80 -8.82 6.09 -8.49
CA VAL A 80 -7.42 5.64 -8.41
C VAL A 80 -6.99 5.50 -6.94
N ALA A 81 -7.32 6.45 -6.07
CA ALA A 81 -7.03 6.34 -4.64
C ALA A 81 -7.69 5.10 -4.00
N LEU A 82 -8.95 4.83 -4.34
CA LEU A 82 -9.66 3.63 -3.90
C LEU A 82 -9.01 2.36 -4.44
N VAL A 83 -8.57 2.35 -5.70
CA VAL A 83 -7.88 1.20 -6.30
C VAL A 83 -6.55 0.95 -5.60
N VAL A 84 -5.76 1.99 -5.32
CA VAL A 84 -4.51 1.89 -4.53
C VAL A 84 -4.79 1.34 -3.13
N TRP A 85 -5.90 1.73 -2.51
CA TRP A 85 -6.34 1.12 -1.25
C TRP A 85 -6.64 -0.38 -1.43
N THR A 86 -7.32 -0.80 -2.49
CA THR A 86 -7.56 -2.25 -2.74
C THR A 86 -6.27 -3.03 -2.98
N VAL A 87 -5.28 -2.44 -3.67
CA VAL A 87 -3.94 -3.01 -3.84
C VAL A 87 -3.30 -3.23 -2.47
N THR A 88 -3.26 -2.19 -1.65
CA THR A 88 -2.68 -2.23 -0.30
C THR A 88 -3.37 -3.28 0.57
N LEU A 89 -4.70 -3.28 0.61
CA LEU A 89 -5.50 -4.25 1.37
C LEU A 89 -5.20 -5.69 0.93
N THR A 90 -5.20 -5.94 -0.37
CA THR A 90 -5.03 -7.28 -0.94
C THR A 90 -3.65 -7.84 -0.61
N PHE A 91 -2.59 -7.09 -0.87
CA PHE A 91 -1.24 -7.57 -0.61
C PHE A 91 -0.94 -7.70 0.89
N THR A 92 -1.37 -6.72 1.70
CA THR A 92 -1.19 -6.83 3.16
C THR A 92 -1.94 -8.04 3.74
N PHE A 93 -3.09 -8.41 3.17
CA PHE A 93 -3.81 -9.63 3.55
C PHE A 93 -3.13 -10.91 3.04
N ILE A 94 -2.62 -10.93 1.80
CA ILE A 94 -1.83 -12.09 1.30
C ILE A 94 -0.62 -12.35 2.22
N PHE A 95 0.06 -11.29 2.66
CA PHE A 95 1.16 -11.42 3.61
C PHE A 95 0.70 -11.83 5.02
N LEU A 96 -0.51 -11.47 5.45
CA LEU A 96 -1.13 -12.03 6.65
C LEU A 96 -1.34 -13.55 6.49
N LEU A 97 -1.82 -14.01 5.34
CA LEU A 97 -1.97 -15.44 5.07
C LEU A 97 -0.62 -16.15 5.17
N MET A 98 0.47 -15.54 4.67
CA MET A 98 1.82 -16.09 4.83
C MET A 98 2.26 -16.18 6.29
N VAL A 99 1.94 -15.17 7.11
CA VAL A 99 2.29 -15.12 8.54
C VAL A 99 1.51 -16.15 9.37
N THR A 100 0.29 -16.48 8.96
CA THR A 100 -0.64 -17.33 9.71
C THR A 100 -0.78 -18.74 9.15
N ASP A 101 0.00 -19.07 8.11
CA ASP A 101 -0.04 -20.36 7.44
C ASP A 101 0.34 -21.51 8.39
N ASP A 102 -0.59 -22.42 8.61
CA ASP A 102 -0.42 -23.63 9.39
C ASP A 102 -0.35 -24.91 8.52
N LYS A 103 -0.17 -24.74 7.20
CA LYS A 103 -0.12 -25.80 6.18
C LYS A 103 -1.44 -26.57 6.01
N THR A 104 -2.55 -26.00 6.46
CA THR A 104 -3.89 -26.56 6.29
C THR A 104 -4.76 -25.71 5.37
N PRO A 105 -5.91 -26.21 4.87
CA PRO A 105 -6.78 -25.42 4.00
C PRO A 105 -7.24 -24.11 4.65
N PHE A 106 -7.21 -23.03 3.87
CA PHE A 106 -7.59 -21.69 4.33
C PHE A 106 -9.05 -21.61 4.75
N SER A 107 -9.31 -20.86 5.83
CA SER A 107 -10.64 -20.42 6.25
C SER A 107 -10.54 -19.13 7.07
N ALA A 108 -11.58 -18.31 7.04
CA ALA A 108 -11.67 -17.12 7.87
C ALA A 108 -11.65 -17.45 9.37
N LEU A 109 -12.32 -18.55 9.78
CA LEU A 109 -12.30 -19.00 11.17
C LEU A 109 -10.88 -19.22 11.70
N LYS A 110 -10.00 -19.88 10.94
CA LYS A 110 -8.60 -20.08 11.34
C LYS A 110 -7.84 -18.77 11.48
N LEU A 111 -8.10 -17.80 10.61
CA LEU A 111 -7.51 -16.47 10.74
C LEU A 111 -7.97 -15.78 12.02
N TYR A 112 -9.23 -15.93 12.42
CA TYR A 112 -9.72 -15.37 13.67
C TYR A 112 -9.14 -16.06 14.91
N GLU A 113 -8.92 -17.36 14.85
CA GLU A 113 -8.37 -18.15 15.97
C GLU A 113 -6.85 -18.01 16.10
N SER A 114 -6.14 -17.65 15.01
CA SER A 114 -4.69 -17.51 15.02
C SER A 114 -4.22 -16.34 15.89
N LYS A 115 -3.35 -16.64 16.86
CA LYS A 115 -2.71 -15.64 17.72
C LYS A 115 -1.87 -14.62 16.94
N LEU A 116 -1.35 -15.01 15.77
CA LEU A 116 -0.52 -14.15 14.93
C LEU A 116 -1.32 -13.13 14.14
N THR A 117 -2.62 -13.35 13.94
CA THR A 117 -3.47 -12.44 13.14
C THR A 117 -3.49 -11.05 13.73
N LEU A 118 -3.81 -10.90 15.03
CA LEU A 118 -3.81 -9.59 15.66
C LEU A 118 -2.41 -9.01 15.80
N PHE A 119 -1.41 -9.86 16.03
CA PHE A 119 0.00 -9.44 16.10
C PHE A 119 0.50 -8.87 14.76
N TYR A 120 -0.09 -9.29 13.64
CA TYR A 120 0.18 -8.72 12.32
C TYR A 120 -0.74 -7.52 12.01
N VAL A 121 -2.05 -7.68 12.14
CA VAL A 121 -3.03 -6.67 11.69
C VAL A 121 -2.88 -5.34 12.45
N ILE A 122 -2.70 -5.38 13.78
CA ILE A 122 -2.60 -4.16 14.60
C ILE A 122 -1.42 -3.26 14.16
N PRO A 123 -0.16 -3.74 14.13
CA PRO A 123 0.96 -2.88 13.73
C PRO A 123 0.88 -2.46 12.27
N ILE A 124 0.36 -3.30 11.36
CA ILE A 124 0.23 -2.95 9.94
C ILE A 124 -0.82 -1.85 9.73
N VAL A 125 -1.97 -1.93 10.40
CA VAL A 125 -3.00 -0.87 10.36
C VAL A 125 -2.49 0.41 11.00
N LEU A 126 -1.82 0.32 12.15
CA LEU A 126 -1.22 1.49 12.81
C LEU A 126 -0.19 2.17 11.91
N LEU A 127 0.69 1.39 11.29
CA LEU A 127 1.69 1.89 10.35
C LEU A 127 1.04 2.58 9.15
N PHE A 128 0.02 1.97 8.56
CA PHE A 128 -0.74 2.53 7.44
C PHE A 128 -1.35 3.89 7.80
N ILE A 129 -2.00 4.00 8.97
CA ILE A 129 -2.61 5.26 9.45
C ILE A 129 -1.54 6.32 9.67
N VAL A 130 -0.46 5.99 10.40
CA VAL A 130 0.63 6.92 10.69
C VAL A 130 1.26 7.43 9.40
N MET A 131 1.54 6.55 8.45
CA MET A 131 2.15 6.92 7.17
C MET A 131 1.20 7.76 6.31
N THR A 132 -0.09 7.44 6.28
CA THR A 132 -1.10 8.26 5.61
C THR A 132 -1.10 9.69 6.16
N VAL A 133 -1.08 9.85 7.50
CA VAL A 133 -1.03 11.17 8.15
C VAL A 133 0.27 11.91 7.83
N ILE A 134 1.41 11.22 7.89
CA ILE A 134 2.72 11.80 7.56
C ILE A 134 2.73 12.29 6.12
N TYR A 135 2.30 11.48 5.15
CA TYR A 135 2.28 11.91 3.75
C TYR A 135 1.31 13.05 3.53
N ALA A 136 0.10 13.02 4.09
CA ALA A 136 -0.85 14.13 4.00
C ALA A 136 -0.26 15.43 4.56
N TRP A 137 0.51 15.36 5.64
CA TRP A 137 1.21 16.51 6.21
C TRP A 137 2.21 17.16 5.22
N TYR A 138 2.84 16.38 4.34
CA TYR A 138 3.74 16.91 3.30
C TYR A 138 3.03 17.66 2.18
N TYR A 139 1.72 17.45 1.98
CA TYR A 139 0.93 18.20 0.99
C TYR A 139 0.41 19.54 1.50
N LEU A 140 0.48 19.80 2.82
CA LEU A 140 0.14 21.12 3.37
C LEU A 140 1.04 22.21 2.75
N PRO A 141 0.50 23.38 2.33
CA PRO A 141 1.26 24.40 1.61
C PRO A 141 2.59 24.80 2.27
N GLN A 142 2.60 24.92 3.60
CA GLN A 142 3.78 25.23 4.42
C GLN A 142 4.88 24.15 4.47
N ASN A 143 4.56 22.96 3.95
CA ASN A 143 5.43 21.78 3.98
C ASN A 143 5.80 21.26 2.59
N GLN A 144 5.21 21.80 1.53
CA GLN A 144 5.56 21.44 0.17
C GLN A 144 7.03 21.75 -0.11
N GLY A 145 7.71 20.85 -0.80
CA GLY A 145 9.15 20.93 -1.07
C GLY A 145 10.05 20.55 0.10
N LYS A 146 9.51 20.23 1.29
CA LYS A 146 10.32 19.66 2.38
C LYS A 146 10.76 18.26 1.99
N ILE A 147 12.07 18.08 1.86
CA ILE A 147 12.67 16.78 1.59
C ILE A 147 12.66 15.93 2.87
N TRP A 148 12.32 14.64 2.73
CA TRP A 148 12.42 13.67 3.82
C TRP A 148 13.84 13.65 4.41
N LYS A 149 13.98 13.63 5.74
CA LYS A 149 15.31 13.59 6.38
C LYS A 149 16.13 12.37 5.94
N ILE A 150 15.48 11.25 5.64
CA ILE A 150 16.11 10.04 5.06
C ILE A 150 16.64 10.33 3.65
N ASN A 151 15.98 11.14 2.83
CA ASN A 151 16.47 11.47 1.49
C ASN A 151 17.68 12.42 1.55
N ARG A 152 17.87 13.16 2.65
CA ARG A 152 19.11 13.93 2.93
C ARG A 152 20.24 13.08 3.51
N TRP A 153 20.03 11.79 3.75
CA TRP A 153 21.01 10.88 4.36
C TRP A 153 22.31 10.78 3.55
N GLU A 154 22.28 11.05 2.24
CA GLU A 154 23.46 11.11 1.36
C GLU A 154 24.26 12.41 1.51
N THR A 155 23.60 13.53 1.82
CA THR A 155 24.21 14.87 1.91
C THR A 155 24.85 15.19 3.28
N TYR A 156 24.75 14.30 4.28
CA TYR A 156 25.42 14.49 5.57
C TYR A 156 26.90 14.06 5.50
N GLU A 157 27.77 14.93 4.98
CA GLU A 157 29.21 14.69 4.78
C GLU A 157 29.98 14.33 6.06
N GLY A 158 29.50 14.75 7.25
CA GLY A 158 30.24 14.60 8.51
C GLY A 158 30.16 13.24 9.23
N ASN A 159 29.41 12.24 8.72
CA ASN A 159 29.09 11.01 9.48
C ASN A 159 29.33 9.69 8.71
N SER A 160 30.14 9.72 7.65
CA SER A 160 30.33 8.60 6.70
C SER A 160 30.79 7.30 7.37
N LYS A 161 31.78 7.33 8.27
CA LYS A 161 32.27 6.13 8.98
C LYS A 161 31.22 5.50 9.90
N LYS A 162 30.45 6.31 10.64
CA LYS A 162 29.38 5.83 11.51
C LYS A 162 28.21 5.26 10.69
N LYS A 163 27.91 5.88 9.55
CA LYS A 163 26.90 5.43 8.57
C LYS A 163 27.31 4.09 7.94
N GLU A 164 28.55 3.97 7.49
CA GLU A 164 29.10 2.73 6.95
C GLU A 164 29.09 1.61 8.00
N LEU A 165 29.46 1.93 9.25
CA LEU A 165 29.37 1.00 10.37
C LEU A 165 27.92 0.54 10.61
N LEU A 166 26.95 1.46 10.69
CA LEU A 166 25.53 1.12 10.87
C LEU A 166 24.99 0.27 9.71
N PHE A 167 25.38 0.60 8.48
CA PHE A 167 24.98 -0.17 7.30
C PHE A 167 25.58 -1.57 7.29
N ASN A 168 26.85 -1.71 7.70
CA ASN A 168 27.51 -3.00 7.84
C ASN A 168 26.91 -3.83 8.98
N ILE A 169 26.60 -3.21 10.13
CA ILE A 169 25.88 -3.86 11.24
C ILE A 169 24.49 -4.32 10.77
N ALA A 170 23.74 -3.47 10.07
CA ALA A 170 22.42 -3.82 9.54
C ALA A 170 22.49 -4.99 8.54
N LYS A 171 23.50 -5.01 7.65
CA LYS A 171 23.75 -6.13 6.74
C LYS A 171 24.04 -7.43 7.51
N VAL A 172 24.93 -7.38 8.50
CA VAL A 172 25.28 -8.57 9.31
C VAL A 172 24.07 -9.06 10.11
N LEU A 173 23.32 -8.17 10.76
CA LEU A 173 22.10 -8.51 11.47
C LEU A 173 21.03 -9.09 10.53
N GLY A 174 20.85 -8.49 9.36
CA GLY A 174 19.93 -8.99 8.34
C GLY A 174 20.32 -10.40 7.87
N PHE A 175 21.61 -10.66 7.67
CA PHE A 175 22.12 -11.99 7.31
C PHE A 175 21.91 -13.01 8.43
N ILE A 176 22.20 -12.65 9.69
CA ILE A 176 21.98 -13.52 10.85
C ILE A 176 20.49 -13.85 10.99
N LEU A 177 19.61 -12.84 10.88
CA LEU A 177 18.16 -13.03 10.91
C LEU A 177 17.68 -13.94 9.78
N LEU A 178 18.22 -13.79 8.57
CA LEU A 178 17.90 -14.66 7.44
C LEU A 178 18.33 -16.11 7.70
N VAL A 179 19.55 -16.32 8.20
CA VAL A 179 20.05 -17.67 8.54
C VAL A 179 19.21 -18.32 9.64
N ILE A 180 18.87 -17.57 10.70
CA ILE A 180 17.97 -18.05 11.75
C ILE A 180 16.60 -18.39 11.16
N ALA A 181 16.04 -17.51 10.33
CA ALA A 181 14.75 -17.73 9.68
C ALA A 181 14.72 -19.02 8.86
N VAL A 182 15.80 -19.29 8.12
CA VAL A 182 15.97 -20.52 7.33
C VAL A 182 16.03 -21.75 8.23
N ILE A 183 16.84 -21.71 9.29
CA ILE A 183 16.99 -22.85 10.22
C ILE A 183 15.69 -23.15 10.97
N THR A 184 14.90 -22.11 11.27
CA THR A 184 13.70 -22.21 12.12
C THR A 184 12.39 -22.36 11.34
N ASP A 185 12.45 -22.48 10.00
CA ASP A 185 11.27 -22.48 9.11
C ASP A 185 10.40 -21.21 9.25
N TYR A 186 10.97 -20.09 9.73
CA TYR A 186 10.28 -18.81 9.92
C TYR A 186 10.43 -17.83 8.75
N ILE A 187 11.03 -18.26 7.63
CA ILE A 187 11.21 -17.41 6.43
C ILE A 187 9.89 -16.79 6.00
N GLN A 188 8.83 -17.58 5.93
CA GLN A 188 7.52 -17.15 5.45
C GLN A 188 6.88 -16.10 6.37
N ILE A 189 7.02 -16.28 7.69
CA ILE A 189 6.54 -15.32 8.69
C ILE A 189 7.30 -13.99 8.58
N ILE A 190 8.63 -14.05 8.53
CA ILE A 190 9.48 -12.85 8.44
C ILE A 190 9.24 -12.10 7.13
N PHE A 191 9.15 -12.84 6.02
CA PHE A 191 8.86 -12.27 4.71
C PHE A 191 7.46 -11.63 4.67
N GLY A 192 6.45 -12.27 5.25
CA GLY A 192 5.10 -11.73 5.35
C GLY A 192 5.06 -10.44 6.18
N PHE A 193 5.66 -10.43 7.37
CA PHE A 193 5.75 -9.21 8.20
C PHE A 193 6.48 -8.07 7.47
N PHE A 194 7.64 -8.36 6.90
CA PHE A 194 8.43 -7.36 6.20
C PHE A 194 7.70 -6.77 4.99
N SER A 195 7.12 -7.63 4.15
CA SER A 195 6.43 -7.21 2.93
C SER A 195 5.12 -6.49 3.25
N GLY A 196 4.39 -6.93 4.27
CA GLY A 196 3.22 -6.22 4.81
C GLY A 196 3.57 -4.82 5.29
N ALA A 197 4.66 -4.70 6.06
CA ALA A 197 5.12 -3.42 6.57
C ALA A 197 5.56 -2.49 5.44
N LEU A 198 6.25 -3.01 4.40
CA LEU A 198 6.63 -2.23 3.22
C LEU A 198 5.41 -1.69 2.46
N MET A 199 4.36 -2.51 2.29
CA MET A 199 3.12 -2.08 1.65
C MET A 199 2.43 -0.96 2.45
N ALA A 200 2.24 -1.17 3.76
CA ALA A 200 1.65 -0.17 4.65
C ALA A 200 2.52 1.08 4.86
N PHE A 201 3.81 0.98 4.59
CA PHE A 201 4.73 2.11 4.56
C PHE A 201 4.60 2.92 3.26
N ALA A 202 4.76 2.29 2.09
CA ALA A 202 4.97 3.00 0.83
C ALA A 202 3.67 3.41 0.13
N PHE A 203 2.66 2.54 0.10
CA PHE A 203 1.45 2.77 -0.70
C PHE A 203 0.55 3.92 -0.20
N PRO A 204 0.55 4.28 1.11
CA PRO A 204 -0.11 5.51 1.53
C PRO A 204 0.38 6.76 0.80
N ALA A 205 1.64 6.82 0.32
CA ALA A 205 2.13 7.97 -0.44
C ALA A 205 1.38 8.14 -1.76
N VAL A 206 1.13 7.04 -2.48
CA VAL A 206 0.39 7.00 -3.75
C VAL A 206 -1.09 7.31 -3.51
N LEU A 207 -1.67 6.75 -2.44
CA LEU A 207 -3.05 7.00 -2.06
C LEU A 207 -3.29 8.49 -1.76
N VAL A 208 -2.41 9.09 -0.94
CA VAL A 208 -2.49 10.49 -0.58
C VAL A 208 -2.29 11.38 -1.81
N ASP A 209 -1.32 11.07 -2.66
CA ASP A 209 -1.12 11.82 -3.91
C ASP A 209 -2.36 11.81 -4.80
N ALA A 210 -3.01 10.65 -4.98
CA ALA A 210 -4.25 10.55 -5.73
C ALA A 210 -5.39 11.38 -5.11
N ILE A 211 -5.50 11.47 -3.79
CA ILE A 211 -6.49 12.34 -3.13
C ILE A 211 -6.17 13.82 -3.38
N TYR A 212 -4.92 14.23 -3.21
CA TYR A 212 -4.53 15.63 -3.42
C TYR A 212 -4.58 16.04 -4.90
N ALA A 213 -4.32 15.11 -5.81
CA ALA A 213 -4.57 15.25 -7.23
C ALA A 213 -6.04 15.56 -7.53
N ALA A 214 -6.96 14.81 -6.93
CA ALA A 214 -8.40 15.03 -7.09
C ALA A 214 -8.83 16.41 -6.59
N ILE A 215 -8.26 16.89 -5.49
CA ILE A 215 -8.49 18.23 -4.93
C ILE A 215 -7.91 19.30 -5.87
N TYR A 216 -6.66 19.15 -6.29
CA TYR A 216 -5.96 20.12 -7.13
C TYR A 216 -6.68 20.38 -8.44
N ILE A 217 -7.16 19.33 -9.10
CA ILE A 217 -7.86 19.44 -10.39
C ILE A 217 -9.23 20.08 -10.28
N LYS A 218 -9.87 20.01 -9.10
CA LYS A 218 -11.12 20.74 -8.88
C LYS A 218 -10.91 22.25 -9.03
N ASP A 219 -9.75 22.74 -8.60
CA ASP A 219 -9.37 24.14 -8.71
C ASP A 219 -8.63 24.46 -10.02
N HIS A 220 -8.13 23.44 -10.73
CA HIS A 220 -7.37 23.55 -11.99
C HIS A 220 -7.91 22.56 -13.04
N PRO A 221 -9.12 22.76 -13.59
CA PRO A 221 -9.76 21.80 -14.50
C PRO A 221 -9.01 21.61 -15.83
N ASP A 222 -8.31 22.66 -16.27
CA ASP A 222 -7.54 22.70 -17.52
C ASP A 222 -6.17 22.03 -17.40
N TYR A 223 -5.80 21.51 -16.22
CA TYR A 223 -4.54 20.80 -16.02
C TYR A 223 -4.47 19.55 -16.92
N GLU A 224 -3.44 19.46 -17.75
CA GLU A 224 -3.10 18.27 -18.54
C GLU A 224 -1.92 17.55 -17.88
N GLU A 225 -2.00 16.22 -17.79
CA GLU A 225 -0.87 15.41 -17.33
C GLU A 225 0.27 15.49 -18.36
N LEU A 226 1.52 15.56 -17.87
CA LEU A 226 2.74 15.50 -18.69
C LEU A 226 2.98 14.10 -19.26
#